data_AF-A0A918KGB8-F1
#
_entry.id   AF-A0A918KGB8-F1
#
_cell.length_a   1.000
_cell.length_b   1.000
_cell.length_c   1.000
_cell.angle_alpha   90.00
_cell.angle_beta   90.00
_cell.angle_gamma   90.00
#
_symmetry.space_group_name_H-M   'P 1'
#
loop_
_entity.id
_entity.type
_entity.pdbx_description
1 polymer ?
#
loop_
_entity_poly.entity_id
_entity_poly.type
_entity_poly.pdbx_seq_one_letter_code
_entity_poly.pdbx_strand_id
1 'polypeptide(L)'
;MEEFGGGIIPDSVAYYVEGSEELAKVLKLKVNVNDAARSHQAHVKLAELAEALSLVSLDLPLSVEMKAAIVEGNAYAEKSEGKTISLALEKWPSHRLNGYDLKFVISST
;
A
#
# COMPACT_ATOMS: atom_id res chain seq x y z
N MET A 1 -9.25 -9.72 3.32
CA MET A 1 -7.83 -10.04 3.05
C MET A 1 -7.82 -11.04 1.92
N GLU A 2 -6.95 -10.84 0.94
CA GLU A 2 -6.81 -11.71 -0.22
C GLU A 2 -5.35 -12.13 -0.35
N GLU A 3 -5.10 -13.40 -0.67
CA GLU A 3 -3.78 -13.96 -0.89
C GLU A 3 -3.47 -14.05 -2.38
N PHE A 4 -2.20 -13.84 -2.76
CA PHE A 4 -1.77 -13.91 -4.16
C PHE A 4 -0.30 -14.31 -4.29
N GLY A 5 0.09 -14.76 -5.49
CA GLY A 5 1.44 -15.25 -5.79
C GLY A 5 1.61 -16.75 -5.54
N GLY A 6 2.40 -17.43 -6.39
CA GLY A 6 2.53 -18.90 -6.42
C GLY A 6 3.63 -19.50 -5.53
N GLY A 7 3.94 -18.87 -4.40
CA GLY A 7 5.01 -19.31 -3.49
C GLY A 7 4.55 -20.26 -2.38
N ILE A 8 5.51 -20.84 -1.64
CA ILE A 8 5.22 -21.67 -0.44
C ILE A 8 4.40 -20.87 0.58
N ILE A 9 4.72 -19.58 0.71
CA ILE A 9 3.93 -18.61 1.48
C ILE A 9 3.50 -17.53 0.48
N PRO A 10 2.19 -17.44 0.16
CA PRO A 10 1.68 -16.42 -0.74
C PRO A 10 1.80 -15.04 -0.10
N ASP A 11 1.92 -14.01 -0.93
CA ASP A 11 1.77 -12.62 -0.47
C ASP A 11 0.29 -12.35 -0.17
N SER A 12 0.00 -11.24 0.51
CA SER A 12 -1.39 -10.91 0.82
C SER A 12 -1.66 -9.42 0.84
N VAL A 13 -2.91 -9.04 0.57
CA VAL A 13 -3.39 -7.67 0.67
C VAL A 13 -4.59 -7.56 1.59
N ALA A 14 -4.61 -6.51 2.40
CA ALA A 14 -5.73 -6.14 3.24
C ALA A 14 -6.04 -4.65 3.08
N TYR A 15 -7.32 -4.32 3.20
CA TYR A 15 -7.82 -2.97 3.20
C TYR A 15 -8.44 -2.64 4.55
N TYR A 16 -8.22 -1.42 5.02
CA TYR A 16 -8.70 -0.92 6.30
C TYR A 16 -9.31 0.47 6.10
N VAL A 17 -10.45 0.68 6.76
CA VAL A 17 -11.11 1.98 6.89
C VAL A 17 -11.17 2.30 8.36
N GLU A 18 -10.69 3.47 8.75
CA GLU A 18 -10.82 3.99 10.12
C GLU A 18 -11.56 5.32 10.07
N GLY A 19 -12.55 5.50 10.93
CA GLY A 19 -13.45 6.65 10.90
C GLY A 19 -14.73 6.39 11.71
N SER A 20 -15.77 7.14 11.40
CA SER A 20 -17.15 6.86 11.82
C SER A 20 -17.92 6.16 10.70
N GLU A 21 -19.16 5.76 10.99
CA GLU A 21 -20.09 5.24 9.98
C GLU A 21 -20.35 6.24 8.84
N GLU A 22 -20.30 7.54 9.15
CA GLU A 22 -20.57 8.62 8.20
C GLU A 22 -19.33 9.14 7.48
N LEU A 23 -18.14 9.02 8.09
CA LEU A 23 -16.92 9.64 7.58
C LEU A 23 -15.67 8.79 7.85
N ALA A 24 -15.03 8.36 6.76
CA ALA A 24 -13.71 7.77 6.80
C ALA A 24 -12.63 8.85 7.02
N LYS A 25 -11.74 8.62 7.99
CA LYS A 25 -10.57 9.45 8.27
C LYS A 25 -9.29 8.88 7.67
N VAL A 26 -9.19 7.55 7.61
CA VAL A 26 -8.04 6.83 7.08
C VAL A 26 -8.52 5.71 6.16
N LEU A 27 -7.96 5.68 4.95
CA LEU A 27 -8.06 4.56 4.02
C LEU A 27 -6.67 3.96 3.88
N LYS A 28 -6.53 2.65 4.07
CA LYS A 28 -5.23 2.00 4.13
C LYS A 28 -5.23 0.69 3.39
N LEU A 29 -4.26 0.52 2.49
CA LEU A 29 -3.90 -0.75 1.88
C LEU A 29 -2.63 -1.25 2.52
N LYS A 30 -2.63 -2.50 2.97
CA LYS A 30 -1.45 -3.20 3.48
C LYS A 30 -1.17 -4.39 2.59
N VAL A 31 0.00 -4.41 1.96
CA VAL A 31 0.51 -5.58 1.25
C VAL A 31 1.62 -6.21 2.06
N ASN A 32 1.46 -7.48 2.42
CA ASN A 32 2.48 -8.29 3.06
C ASN A 32 3.26 -9.04 1.98
N VAL A 33 4.55 -8.75 1.87
CA VAL A 33 5.49 -9.43 0.99
C VAL A 33 6.21 -10.49 1.81
N ASN A 34 5.83 -11.75 1.63
CA ASN A 34 6.36 -12.87 2.40
C ASN A 34 7.70 -13.38 1.83
N ASP A 35 8.01 -13.09 0.57
CA ASP A 35 9.28 -13.41 -0.06
C ASP A 35 9.78 -12.26 -0.94
N ALA A 36 10.87 -11.62 -0.52
CA ALA A 36 11.41 -10.45 -1.21
C ALA A 36 11.82 -10.74 -2.67
N ALA A 37 12.10 -12.00 -3.03
CA ALA A 37 12.40 -12.37 -4.42
C ALA A 37 11.20 -12.19 -5.37
N ARG A 38 9.97 -12.11 -4.83
CA ARG A 38 8.72 -11.88 -5.57
C ARG A 38 8.14 -10.48 -5.37
N SER A 39 8.88 -9.59 -4.72
CA SER A 39 8.49 -8.21 -4.39
C SER A 39 7.83 -7.46 -5.56
N HIS A 40 8.34 -7.62 -6.78
CA HIS A 40 7.79 -6.96 -7.96
C HIS A 40 6.29 -7.21 -8.16
N GLN A 41 5.81 -8.46 -8.00
CA GLN A 41 4.39 -8.78 -8.16
C GLN A 41 3.55 -8.07 -7.10
N ALA A 42 4.03 -8.03 -5.86
CA ALA A 42 3.37 -7.36 -4.76
C ALA A 42 3.33 -5.83 -4.94
N HIS A 43 4.41 -5.24 -5.46
CA HIS A 43 4.48 -3.81 -5.74
C HIS A 43 3.52 -3.40 -6.86
N VAL A 44 3.47 -4.18 -7.96
CA VAL A 44 2.52 -3.96 -9.05
C VAL A 44 1.08 -4.05 -8.54
N LYS A 45 0.77 -5.08 -7.75
CA LYS A 45 -0.56 -5.25 -7.15
C LYS A 45 -0.93 -4.08 -6.23
N LEU A 46 0.03 -3.58 -5.43
CA LEU A 46 -0.19 -2.39 -4.61
C LEU A 46 -0.45 -1.15 -5.47
N ALA A 47 0.31 -0.94 -6.53
CA ALA A 47 0.17 0.22 -7.41
C ALA A 47 -1.23 0.26 -8.06
N GLU A 48 -1.72 -0.86 -8.56
CA GLU A 48 -3.07 -0.98 -9.14
C GLU A 48 -4.17 -0.63 -8.13
N LEU A 49 -4.07 -1.20 -6.92
CA LEU A 49 -5.06 -0.98 -5.86
C LEU A 49 -5.00 0.44 -5.30
N ALA A 50 -3.80 1.00 -5.16
CA ALA A 50 -3.59 2.36 -4.68
C ALA A 50 -4.11 3.40 -5.69
N GLU A 51 -3.91 3.17 -7.00
CA GLU A 51 -4.50 4.00 -8.05
C GLU A 51 -6.03 3.97 -7.99
N ALA A 52 -6.61 2.78 -7.90
CA ALA A 52 -8.07 2.63 -7.80
C ALA A 52 -8.62 3.31 -6.53
N LEU A 53 -7.96 3.13 -5.39
CA LEU A 53 -8.36 3.76 -4.14
C LEU A 53 -8.27 5.28 -4.21
N SER A 54 -7.18 5.83 -4.77
CA SER A 54 -6.99 7.27 -4.94
C SER A 54 -8.09 7.86 -5.83
N LEU A 55 -8.38 7.23 -6.97
CA LEU A 55 -9.45 7.67 -7.88
C LEU A 55 -10.81 7.65 -7.20
N VAL A 56 -11.17 6.56 -6.51
CA VAL A 56 -12.49 6.42 -5.89
C VAL A 56 -12.68 7.35 -4.68
N SER A 57 -11.61 7.68 -3.95
CA SER A 57 -11.69 8.46 -2.71
C SER A 57 -11.38 9.95 -2.86
N LEU A 58 -10.55 10.33 -3.83
CA LEU A 58 -10.08 11.70 -4.04
C LEU A 58 -10.42 12.24 -5.43
N ASP A 59 -10.95 11.42 -6.34
CA ASP A 59 -11.14 11.75 -7.76
C ASP A 59 -9.83 12.18 -8.45
N LEU A 60 -8.70 11.64 -7.98
CA LEU A 60 -7.37 11.95 -8.47
C LEU A 60 -6.53 10.68 -8.67
N PRO A 61 -5.80 10.56 -9.79
CA PRO A 61 -4.81 9.50 -9.97
C PRO A 61 -3.63 9.73 -9.01
N LEU A 62 -2.83 8.68 -8.77
CA LEU A 62 -1.58 8.86 -8.03
C LEU A 62 -0.60 9.73 -8.83
N SER A 63 0.21 10.50 -8.12
CA SER A 63 1.32 11.24 -8.70
C SER A 63 2.36 10.29 -9.32
N VAL A 64 3.20 10.84 -10.20
CA VAL A 64 4.30 10.07 -10.81
C VAL A 64 5.28 9.61 -9.72
N GLU A 65 5.53 10.47 -8.73
CA GLU A 65 6.40 10.25 -7.59
C GLU A 65 5.88 9.13 -6.68
N MET A 66 4.57 9.12 -6.36
CA MET A 66 3.97 8.07 -5.56
C MET A 66 4.00 6.72 -6.30
N LYS A 67 3.71 6.70 -7.61
CA LYS A 67 3.82 5.48 -8.43
C LYS A 67 5.24 4.93 -8.42
N ALA A 68 6.24 5.79 -8.59
CA ALA A 68 7.65 5.42 -8.53
C ALA A 68 8.01 4.87 -7.14
N ALA A 69 7.59 5.53 -6.07
CA ALA A 69 7.84 5.09 -4.70
C ALA A 69 7.26 3.70 -4.42
N ILE A 70 6.04 3.41 -4.89
CA ILE A 70 5.42 2.08 -4.77
C ILE A 70 6.24 1.02 -5.52
N VAL A 71 6.63 1.30 -6.77
CA VAL A 71 7.40 0.35 -7.59
C VAL A 71 8.78 0.07 -6.98
N GLU A 72 9.44 1.10 -6.47
CA GLU A 72 10.77 0.98 -5.85
C GLU A 72 10.71 0.44 -4.40
N GLY A 73 9.55 0.47 -3.76
CA GLY A 73 9.39 0.12 -2.35
C GLY A 73 10.00 1.15 -1.39
N ASN A 74 10.06 2.41 -1.79
CA ASN A 74 10.64 3.49 -1.00
C ASN A 74 9.57 4.25 -0.22
N ALA A 75 9.84 4.58 1.04
CA ALA A 75 8.92 5.40 1.81
C ALA A 75 8.78 6.79 1.17
N TYR A 76 7.54 7.27 1.07
CA TYR A 76 7.22 8.55 0.44
C TYR A 76 5.94 9.13 1.02
N ALA A 77 5.79 10.45 1.00
CA ALA A 77 4.57 11.10 1.42
C ALA A 77 4.36 12.41 0.66
N GLU A 78 3.11 12.70 0.36
CA GLU A 78 2.68 13.91 -0.31
C GLU A 78 1.36 14.42 0.28
N LYS A 79 1.01 15.66 -0.04
CA LYS A 79 -0.27 16.27 0.33
C LYS A 79 -1.05 16.62 -0.93
N SER A 80 -2.33 16.30 -0.92
CA SER A 80 -3.26 16.65 -1.99
C SER A 80 -4.65 16.89 -1.40
N GLU A 81 -5.33 17.97 -1.80
CA GLU A 81 -6.71 18.30 -1.37
C GLU A 81 -6.94 18.25 0.16
N GLY A 82 -5.96 18.72 0.94
CA GLY A 82 -6.02 18.70 2.41
C GLY A 82 -5.90 17.31 3.04
N LYS A 83 -5.57 16.28 2.25
CA LYS A 83 -5.24 14.92 2.69
C LYS A 83 -3.74 14.70 2.67
N THR A 84 -3.28 13.78 3.49
CA THR A 84 -1.92 13.22 3.43
C THR A 84 -1.99 11.84 2.81
N ILE A 85 -1.23 11.64 1.74
CA ILE A 85 -1.06 10.35 1.06
C ILE A 85 0.36 9.87 1.37
N SER A 86 0.50 8.66 1.89
CA SER A 86 1.81 8.14 2.31
C SER A 86 2.00 6.67 1.97
N LEU A 87 3.25 6.32 1.73
CA LEU A 87 3.74 4.97 1.58
C LEU A 87 4.82 4.73 2.65
N ALA A 88 4.65 3.65 3.41
CA ALA A 88 5.65 3.18 4.36
C ALA A 88 6.06 1.73 4.04
N LEU A 89 7.34 1.43 4.22
CA LEU A 89 7.89 0.07 4.18
C LEU A 89 8.33 -0.33 5.58
N GLU A 90 7.88 -1.49 6.06
CA GLU A 90 8.26 -2.05 7.35
C GLU A 90 8.83 -3.46 7.16
N LYS A 91 10.15 -3.62 7.37
CA LYS A 91 10.80 -4.93 7.31
C LYS A 91 10.47 -5.74 8.54
N TRP A 92 10.22 -7.04 8.37
CA TRP A 92 10.04 -7.95 9.50
C TRP A 92 11.39 -8.49 9.94
N PRO A 93 11.88 -8.12 11.14
CA PRO A 93 13.18 -8.58 11.61
C PRO A 93 13.25 -10.11 11.64
N SER A 94 14.37 -10.66 11.20
CA SER A 94 14.65 -12.10 11.24
C SER A 94 13.69 -12.99 10.42
N HIS A 95 12.87 -12.43 9.53
CA HIS A 95 12.07 -13.23 8.60
C HIS A 95 12.98 -13.95 7.60
N ARG A 96 12.85 -15.28 7.50
CA ARG A 96 13.75 -16.15 6.72
C ARG A 96 13.89 -15.74 5.25
N LEU A 97 12.84 -15.18 4.67
CA LEU A 97 12.78 -14.75 3.27
C LEU A 97 12.83 -13.21 3.10
N ASN A 98 13.32 -12.50 4.12
CA ASN A 98 13.40 -11.04 4.16
C ASN A 98 12.03 -10.37 3.92
N GLY A 99 10.99 -10.90 4.57
CA GLY A 99 9.63 -10.40 4.43
C GLY A 99 9.44 -9.00 5.00
N TYR A 100 8.47 -8.29 4.47
CA TYR A 100 8.14 -6.93 4.87
C TYR A 100 6.70 -6.61 4.50
N ASP A 101 6.22 -5.47 4.95
CA ASP A 101 4.97 -4.92 4.45
C ASP A 101 5.11 -3.52 3.88
N LEU A 102 4.28 -3.25 2.88
CA LEU A 102 4.05 -1.94 2.30
C LEU A 102 2.69 -1.43 2.73
N LYS A 103 2.64 -0.21 3.24
CA LYS A 103 1.41 0.45 3.70
C LYS A 103 1.18 1.71 2.90
N PHE A 104 0.19 1.70 2.02
CA PHE A 104 -0.33 2.90 1.36
C PHE A 104 -1.49 3.45 2.18
N VAL A 105 -1.45 4.74 2.52
CA VAL A 105 -2.42 5.37 3.42
C VAL A 105 -2.84 6.73 2.87
N ILE A 106 -4.15 6.93 2.73
CA ILE A 106 -4.78 8.23 2.53
C ILE A 106 -5.43 8.62 3.85
N SER A 107 -5.07 9.78 4.39
CA SER A 107 -5.60 10.26 5.67
C SER A 107 -6.00 11.71 5.64
N SER A 108 -7.06 12.04 6.36
CA SER A 108 -7.42 13.42 6.68
C SER A 108 -6.68 13.84 7.94
N THR A 109 -6.21 15.08 7.98
CA THR A 109 -5.68 15.70 9.21
C THR A 109 -6.80 15.86 10.24
#